data_AF-A0A9D2NVP2-F1
#
_entry.id   AF-A0A9D2NVP2-F1
#
_cell.length_a   1.000
_cell.length_b   1.000
_cell.length_c   1.000
_cell.angle_alpha   90.00
_cell.angle_beta   90.00
_cell.angle_gamma   90.00
#
_symmetry.space_group_name_H-M   'P 1'
#
loop_
_entity.id
_entity.type
_entity.pdbx_description
1 polymer ?
#
loop_
_entity_poly.entity_id
_entity_poly.type
_entity_poly.pdbx_seq_one_letter_code
_entity_poly.pdbx_strand_id
1 'polypeptide(L)'
;HGSPNKEIIPTYGLGNDRHDYGKGFYLTESPALASEWSVCNPIEKNGWVHKFMLDTSELNILDFQKYDILSWLAELMKHRDADTGRRYKVLAPKFIEKYQIASEGYDVIKGWRANASYFYIAKCFVRDEVDLEILPDLLKLGDLGIQYCLKTERAFQCLEEDYSALREIEYSRVNPQYTQRDKTAREAMYDLINSEKNKIENVFSKLL
;
A
#
# COMPACT_ATOMS: atom_id res chain seq x y z
N HIS A 1 -6.72 7.53 -10.34
CA HIS A 1 -5.27 7.69 -10.06
C HIS A 1 -4.99 9.12 -9.63
N GLY A 2 -4.14 9.35 -8.64
CA GLY A 2 -3.65 10.68 -8.28
C GLY A 2 -2.19 10.86 -8.68
N SER A 3 -1.84 11.96 -9.34
CA SER A 3 -0.51 12.22 -9.89
C SER A 3 -0.10 13.68 -9.70
N PRO A 4 1.19 13.99 -9.44
CA PRO A 4 1.72 15.35 -9.51
C PRO A 4 1.98 15.82 -10.95
N ASN A 5 1.53 15.09 -11.97
CA ASN A 5 1.64 15.45 -13.38
C ASN A 5 0.26 15.48 -14.02
N LYS A 6 -0.02 16.52 -14.81
CA LYS A 6 -1.27 16.68 -15.58
C LYS A 6 -1.43 15.65 -16.68
N GLU A 7 -0.31 15.23 -17.27
CA GLU A 7 -0.27 14.25 -18.35
C GLU A 7 0.37 12.98 -17.80
N ILE A 8 -0.33 11.86 -17.96
CA ILE A 8 0.17 10.53 -17.63
C ILE A 8 -0.18 9.58 -18.78
N ILE A 9 0.69 8.60 -19.01
CA ILE A 9 0.43 7.50 -19.93
C ILE A 9 0.73 6.22 -19.14
N PRO A 10 -0.31 5.49 -18.69
CA PRO A 10 -0.12 4.20 -18.05
C PRO A 10 0.58 3.25 -19.04
N THR A 11 1.81 2.86 -18.72
CA THR A 11 2.61 1.99 -19.59
C THR A 11 3.03 0.74 -18.83
N TYR A 12 2.75 -0.41 -19.42
CA TYR A 12 3.16 -1.71 -18.87
C TYR A 12 4.68 -1.79 -18.70
N GLY A 13 5.13 -2.48 -17.63
CA GLY A 13 6.55 -2.64 -17.31
C GLY A 13 7.21 -1.43 -16.65
N LEU A 14 6.53 -0.29 -16.55
CA LEU A 14 7.00 0.88 -15.81
C LEU A 14 6.54 0.86 -14.34
N GLY A 15 7.12 1.76 -13.55
CA GLY A 15 6.85 1.91 -12.11
C GLY A 15 8.06 1.55 -11.25
N ASN A 16 7.90 1.69 -9.93
CA ASN A 16 8.95 1.42 -8.96
C ASN A 16 8.77 0.00 -8.38
N ASP A 17 9.83 -0.80 -8.39
CA ASP A 17 9.83 -2.15 -7.80
C ASP A 17 9.61 -2.14 -6.28
N ARG A 18 9.82 -1.00 -5.60
CA ARG A 18 9.70 -0.85 -4.14
C ARG A 18 8.33 -0.35 -3.66
N HIS A 19 7.35 -0.27 -4.55
CA HIS A 19 5.96 -0.01 -4.14
C HIS A 19 5.34 -1.27 -3.52
N ASP A 20 4.19 -1.09 -2.86
CA ASP A 20 3.51 -2.10 -2.04
C ASP A 20 3.31 -3.44 -2.75
N TYR A 21 3.04 -3.41 -4.06
CA TYR A 21 2.82 -4.58 -4.92
C TYR A 21 3.82 -4.64 -6.09
N GLY A 22 4.98 -4.00 -5.93
CA GLY A 22 6.03 -3.89 -6.96
C GLY A 22 5.65 -3.00 -8.14
N LYS A 23 6.31 -3.21 -9.29
CA LYS A 23 5.99 -2.48 -10.54
C LYS A 23 4.55 -2.66 -10.98
N GLY A 24 3.95 -1.59 -11.48
CA GLY A 24 2.58 -1.58 -11.97
C GLY A 24 1.96 -0.19 -11.94
N PHE A 25 0.73 -0.09 -12.44
CA PHE A 25 -0.05 1.13 -12.37
C PHE A 25 -1.09 1.03 -11.26
N TYR A 26 -1.10 2.03 -10.38
CA TYR A 26 -1.85 2.00 -9.12
C TYR A 26 -3.10 2.87 -9.19
N LEU A 27 -4.24 2.29 -8.85
CA LEU A 27 -5.55 2.94 -8.84
C LEU A 27 -6.17 2.83 -7.45
N THR A 28 -7.13 3.69 -7.17
CA THR A 28 -8.03 3.56 -6.02
C THR A 28 -9.41 4.03 -6.46
N GLU A 29 -10.45 3.39 -5.95
CA GLU A 29 -11.84 3.80 -6.19
C GLU A 29 -12.20 5.06 -5.41
N SER A 30 -11.44 5.42 -4.37
CA SER A 30 -11.71 6.59 -3.54
C SER A 30 -11.15 7.87 -4.19
N PRO A 31 -12.01 8.83 -4.60
CA PRO A 31 -11.54 10.11 -5.14
C PRO A 31 -10.80 10.96 -4.12
N ALA A 32 -11.13 10.84 -2.83
CA ALA A 32 -10.46 11.57 -1.75
C ALA A 32 -9.00 11.11 -1.61
N LEU A 33 -8.78 9.80 -1.44
CA LEU A 33 -7.43 9.22 -1.44
C LEU A 33 -6.66 9.54 -2.72
N ALA A 34 -7.27 9.42 -3.90
CA ALA A 34 -6.61 9.83 -5.15
C ALA A 34 -6.19 11.31 -5.13
N SER A 35 -7.03 12.20 -4.60
CA SER A 35 -6.66 13.60 -4.40
C SER A 35 -5.47 13.76 -3.47
N GLU A 36 -5.44 13.06 -2.33
CA GLU A 36 -4.28 13.09 -1.43
C GLU A 36 -3.01 12.57 -2.13
N TRP A 37 -3.09 11.48 -2.89
CA TRP A 37 -1.94 10.92 -3.62
C TRP A 37 -1.33 11.92 -4.60
N SER A 38 -2.18 12.74 -5.23
CA SER A 38 -1.73 13.73 -6.21
C SER A 38 -0.90 14.88 -5.59
N VAL A 39 -1.07 15.15 -4.29
CA VAL A 39 -0.45 16.28 -3.58
C VAL A 39 0.35 15.88 -2.34
N CYS A 40 0.56 14.59 -2.07
CA CYS A 40 1.32 14.14 -0.89
C CYS A 40 2.83 14.38 -1.01
N ASN A 41 3.32 14.69 -2.22
CA ASN A 41 4.73 15.02 -2.44
C ASN A 41 5.04 16.46 -2.00
N PRO A 42 6.22 16.72 -1.41
CA PRO A 42 6.57 18.00 -0.78
C PRO A 42 6.94 19.12 -1.77
N ILE A 43 6.48 19.05 -3.02
CA ILE A 43 6.89 19.97 -4.10
C ILE A 43 6.01 21.24 -4.09
N GLU A 44 5.06 21.37 -3.15
CA GLU A 44 4.15 22.52 -3.01
C GLU A 44 3.46 22.92 -4.33
N LYS A 45 3.11 21.92 -5.15
CA LYS A 45 2.42 22.10 -6.43
C LYS A 45 1.09 21.39 -6.42
N ASN A 46 0.14 21.95 -7.17
CA ASN A 46 -1.13 21.30 -7.44
C ASN A 46 -0.91 19.91 -8.05
N GLY A 47 -1.83 19.02 -7.76
CA GLY A 47 -1.88 17.67 -8.30
C GLY A 47 -3.03 17.49 -9.28
N TRP A 48 -3.12 16.32 -9.87
CA TRP A 48 -4.18 15.94 -10.80
C TRP A 48 -4.75 14.58 -10.42
N VAL A 49 -6.07 14.48 -10.48
CA VAL A 49 -6.80 13.21 -10.35
C VAL A 49 -7.32 12.83 -11.72
N HIS A 50 -6.84 11.68 -12.18
CA HIS A 50 -7.24 11.02 -13.40
C HIS A 50 -8.24 9.93 -13.08
N LYS A 51 -9.35 9.88 -13.82
CA LYS A 51 -10.35 8.83 -13.69
C LYS A 51 -10.10 7.80 -14.78
N PHE A 52 -10.07 6.54 -14.37
CA PHE A 52 -9.96 5.42 -15.29
C PHE A 52 -11.15 4.49 -15.11
N MET A 53 -11.59 3.90 -16.21
CA MET A 53 -12.48 2.76 -16.24
C MET A 53 -11.62 1.53 -16.51
N LEU A 54 -11.70 0.54 -15.62
CA LEU A 54 -11.01 -0.74 -15.77
C LEU A 54 -12.08 -1.81 -15.96
N ASP A 55 -12.14 -2.40 -17.15
CA ASP A 55 -12.97 -3.59 -17.36
C ASP A 55 -12.30 -4.80 -16.70
N THR A 56 -13.01 -5.39 -15.73
CA THR A 56 -12.50 -6.52 -14.94
C THR A 56 -13.12 -7.86 -15.33
N SER A 57 -14.04 -7.87 -16.31
CA SER A 57 -14.83 -9.04 -16.70
C SER A 57 -13.97 -10.27 -17.01
N GLU A 58 -12.86 -10.03 -17.71
CA GLU A 58 -11.94 -11.08 -18.17
C GLU A 58 -10.62 -11.13 -17.38
N LEU A 59 -10.45 -10.29 -16.35
CA LEU A 59 -9.19 -10.16 -15.60
C LEU A 59 -9.16 -11.07 -14.37
N ASN A 60 -8.02 -11.72 -14.14
CA ASN A 60 -7.77 -12.45 -12.91
C ASN A 60 -7.32 -11.46 -11.83
N ILE A 61 -8.09 -11.35 -10.74
CA ILE A 61 -7.81 -10.44 -9.63
C ILE A 61 -7.38 -11.20 -8.39
N LEU A 62 -6.16 -10.94 -7.92
CA LEU A 62 -5.71 -11.38 -6.61
C LEU A 62 -6.18 -10.36 -5.57
N ASP A 63 -7.21 -10.70 -4.79
CA ASP A 63 -7.77 -9.83 -3.75
C ASP A 63 -7.24 -10.21 -2.38
N PHE A 64 -6.24 -9.45 -1.88
CA PHE A 64 -5.64 -9.65 -0.56
C PHE A 64 -6.63 -9.50 0.60
N GLN A 65 -7.79 -8.86 0.38
CA GLN A 65 -8.85 -8.80 1.42
C GLN A 65 -9.49 -10.15 1.70
N LYS A 66 -9.31 -11.13 0.80
CA LYS A 66 -9.79 -12.51 1.00
C LYS A 66 -8.80 -13.39 1.76
N TYR A 67 -7.63 -12.86 2.09
CA TYR A 67 -6.55 -13.56 2.78
C TYR A 67 -6.30 -12.94 4.16
N ASP A 68 -5.48 -13.61 4.96
CA ASP A 68 -5.07 -13.11 6.26
C ASP A 68 -4.06 -11.94 6.13
N ILE A 69 -3.91 -11.20 7.24
CA ILE A 69 -3.05 -10.02 7.28
C ILE A 69 -1.56 -10.35 7.11
N LEU A 70 -1.12 -11.57 7.47
CA LEU A 70 0.26 -12.02 7.31
C LEU A 70 0.57 -12.28 5.84
N SER A 71 -0.40 -12.81 5.08
CA SER A 71 -0.30 -12.95 3.62
C SER A 71 -0.08 -11.60 2.95
N TRP A 72 -0.82 -10.56 3.36
CA TRP A 72 -0.59 -9.21 2.85
C TRP A 72 0.74 -8.62 3.30
N LEU A 73 1.14 -8.82 4.56
CA LEU A 73 2.42 -8.34 5.08
C LEU A 73 3.61 -9.00 4.37
N ALA A 74 3.50 -10.29 4.04
CA ALA A 74 4.49 -11.02 3.24
C ALA A 74 4.64 -10.40 1.85
N GLU A 75 3.54 -10.01 1.20
CA GLU A 75 3.59 -9.30 -0.08
C GLU A 75 4.31 -7.95 0.03
N LEU A 76 4.03 -7.15 1.07
CA LEU A 76 4.75 -5.88 1.30
C LEU A 76 6.27 -6.10 1.45
N MET A 77 6.65 -7.10 2.24
CA MET A 77 8.04 -7.45 2.53
C MET A 77 8.78 -8.02 1.32
N LYS A 78 8.06 -8.58 0.33
CA LYS A 78 8.63 -9.09 -0.93
C LYS A 78 9.21 -7.98 -1.80
N HIS A 79 8.59 -6.80 -1.78
CA HIS A 79 8.96 -5.69 -2.67
C HIS A 79 9.83 -4.63 -1.99
N ARG A 80 9.77 -4.53 -0.65
CA ARG A 80 10.55 -3.56 0.10
C ARG A 80 10.97 -4.08 1.46
N ASP A 81 12.29 -4.11 1.67
CA ASP A 81 12.88 -4.45 2.96
C ASP A 81 12.37 -3.52 4.07
N ALA A 82 11.77 -4.10 5.11
CA ALA A 82 11.36 -3.35 6.30
C ALA A 82 12.55 -3.07 7.25
N ASP A 83 13.59 -3.89 7.22
CA ASP A 83 14.80 -3.72 8.03
C ASP A 83 16.06 -4.23 7.31
N THR A 84 17.24 -3.78 7.73
CA THR A 84 18.53 -4.19 7.16
C THR A 84 19.36 -5.07 8.11
N GLY A 85 18.85 -5.32 9.33
CA GLY A 85 19.51 -6.10 10.37
C GLY A 85 19.72 -7.58 9.99
N ARG A 86 20.74 -8.21 10.60
CA ARG A 86 21.08 -9.62 10.35
C ARG A 86 19.90 -10.55 10.60
N ARG A 87 19.16 -10.31 11.69
CA ARG A 87 17.95 -11.06 12.05
C ARG A 87 16.89 -11.00 10.96
N TYR A 88 16.59 -9.80 10.46
CA TYR A 88 15.64 -9.61 9.36
C TYR A 88 16.04 -10.42 8.12
N LYS A 89 17.30 -10.30 7.68
CA LYS A 89 17.81 -11.02 6.50
C LYS A 89 17.68 -12.54 6.60
N VAL A 90 17.66 -13.11 7.80
CA VAL A 90 17.51 -14.56 8.03
C VAL A 90 16.04 -14.96 8.11
N LEU A 91 15.20 -14.16 8.76
CA LEU A 91 13.83 -14.54 9.10
C LEU A 91 12.79 -14.07 8.07
N ALA A 92 12.98 -12.90 7.45
CA ALA A 92 12.05 -12.37 6.45
C ALA A 92 11.87 -13.31 5.25
N PRO A 93 12.91 -13.93 4.68
CA PRO A 93 12.71 -14.90 3.58
C PRO A 93 11.85 -16.10 3.99
N LYS A 94 12.02 -16.62 5.22
CA LYS A 94 11.20 -17.73 5.74
C LYS A 94 9.75 -17.33 5.95
N PHE A 95 9.53 -16.11 6.43
CA PHE A 95 8.19 -15.55 6.59
C PHE A 95 7.49 -15.40 5.24
N ILE A 96 8.17 -14.80 4.26
CA ILE A 96 7.66 -14.64 2.90
C ILE A 96 7.39 -16.03 2.31
N GLU A 97 8.30 -16.99 2.45
CA GLU A 97 8.09 -18.35 1.97
C GLU A 97 6.83 -19.01 2.54
N LYS A 98 6.57 -18.81 3.84
CA LYS A 98 5.44 -19.40 4.55
C LYS A 98 4.09 -18.76 4.24
N TYR A 99 4.05 -17.44 4.05
CA TYR A 99 2.78 -16.68 3.95
C TYR A 99 2.56 -16.05 2.57
N GLN A 100 3.52 -16.08 1.65
CA GLN A 100 3.31 -15.53 0.31
C GLN A 100 2.15 -16.23 -0.42
N ILE A 101 1.43 -15.44 -1.20
CA ILE A 101 0.50 -15.96 -2.20
C ILE A 101 1.16 -15.83 -3.56
N ALA A 102 1.15 -16.90 -4.35
CA ALA A 102 1.60 -16.87 -5.73
C ALA A 102 0.76 -15.83 -6.50
N SER A 103 1.42 -14.82 -7.05
CA SER A 103 0.78 -13.75 -7.83
C SER A 103 0.96 -13.93 -9.33
N GLU A 104 1.65 -14.99 -9.75
CA GLU A 104 1.77 -15.42 -11.13
C GLU A 104 0.40 -15.72 -11.74
N GLY A 105 0.12 -15.15 -12.92
CA GLY A 105 -1.16 -15.36 -13.63
C GLY A 105 -2.29 -14.42 -13.22
N TYR A 106 -2.08 -13.54 -12.24
CA TYR A 106 -3.01 -12.47 -11.92
C TYR A 106 -2.70 -11.19 -12.70
N ASP A 107 -3.74 -10.58 -13.25
CA ASP A 107 -3.65 -9.34 -14.02
C ASP A 107 -3.69 -8.10 -13.14
N VAL A 108 -4.40 -8.20 -12.02
CA VAL A 108 -4.58 -7.11 -11.06
C VAL A 108 -4.37 -7.64 -9.64
N ILE A 109 -3.57 -6.94 -8.86
CA ILE A 109 -3.49 -7.13 -7.42
C ILE A 109 -4.36 -6.07 -6.75
N LYS A 110 -5.30 -6.51 -5.92
CA LYS A 110 -6.19 -5.65 -5.13
C LYS A 110 -5.89 -5.86 -3.66
N GLY A 111 -5.73 -4.78 -2.91
CA GLY A 111 -5.55 -4.85 -1.46
C GLY A 111 -5.23 -3.51 -0.83
N TRP A 112 -4.86 -3.52 0.44
CA TRP A 112 -4.59 -2.30 1.20
C TRP A 112 -3.37 -1.54 0.70
N ARG A 113 -3.44 -0.21 0.81
CA ARG A 113 -2.30 0.67 0.57
C ARG A 113 -1.37 0.72 1.77
N ALA A 114 -0.07 0.74 1.50
CA ALA A 114 0.96 1.02 2.50
C ALA A 114 1.67 2.33 2.19
N ASN A 115 1.95 3.11 3.23
CA ASN A 115 2.86 4.26 3.15
C ASN A 115 4.08 3.99 4.07
N ALA A 116 4.89 5.02 4.35
CA ALA A 116 6.07 4.87 5.18
C ALA A 116 5.79 4.30 6.60
N SER A 117 4.62 4.57 7.21
CA SER A 117 4.31 4.06 8.56
C SER A 117 4.05 2.56 8.55
N TYR A 118 3.51 2.00 7.47
CA TYR A 118 3.27 0.56 7.33
C TYR A 118 4.59 -0.22 7.29
N PHE A 119 5.61 0.31 6.61
CA PHE A 119 6.94 -0.29 6.65
C PHE A 119 7.60 -0.18 8.01
N TYR A 120 7.27 0.86 8.80
CA TYR A 120 7.68 0.94 10.20
C TYR A 120 6.96 -0.13 11.05
N ILE A 121 5.66 -0.34 10.87
CA ILE A 121 4.91 -1.41 11.55
C ILE A 121 5.51 -2.78 11.20
N ALA A 122 5.76 -3.06 9.92
CA ALA A 122 6.40 -4.29 9.45
C ALA A 122 7.77 -4.48 10.11
N LYS A 123 8.56 -3.41 10.22
CA LYS A 123 9.86 -3.42 10.89
C LYS A 123 9.75 -3.78 12.37
N CYS A 124 8.85 -3.13 13.11
CA CYS A 124 8.63 -3.42 14.52
C CYS A 124 8.14 -4.86 14.72
N PHE A 125 7.24 -5.34 13.86
CA PHE A 125 6.78 -6.72 13.90
C PHE A 125 7.94 -7.73 13.72
N VAL A 126 8.77 -7.57 12.70
CA VAL A 126 9.92 -8.47 12.45
C VAL A 126 10.97 -8.44 13.58
N ARG A 127 10.99 -7.36 14.37
CA ARG A 127 11.85 -7.19 15.53
C ARG A 127 11.27 -7.74 16.83
N ASP A 128 10.10 -8.39 16.78
CA ASP A 128 9.33 -8.82 17.95
C ASP A 128 8.92 -7.64 18.86
N GLU A 129 8.76 -6.44 18.31
CA GLU A 129 8.31 -5.24 19.04
C GLU A 129 6.78 -5.04 18.96
N VAL A 130 6.09 -5.86 18.17
CA VAL A 130 4.64 -5.81 17.97
C VAL A 130 4.05 -7.22 18.10
N ASP A 131 3.03 -7.34 18.94
CA ASP A 131 2.22 -8.56 19.05
C ASP A 131 1.31 -8.73 17.82
N LEU A 132 1.15 -9.98 17.37
CA LEU A 132 0.24 -10.36 16.30
C LEU A 132 -1.20 -9.90 16.57
N GLU A 133 -1.66 -9.91 17.82
CA GLU A 133 -3.03 -9.53 18.18
C GLU A 133 -3.38 -8.08 17.81
N ILE A 134 -2.41 -7.17 17.90
CA ILE A 134 -2.62 -5.74 17.61
C ILE A 134 -2.26 -5.35 16.17
N LEU A 135 -1.63 -6.26 15.42
CA LEU A 135 -1.18 -5.99 14.06
C LEU A 135 -2.33 -5.58 13.11
N PRO A 136 -3.52 -6.21 13.13
CA PRO A 136 -4.65 -5.76 12.31
C PRO A 136 -5.11 -4.34 12.65
N ASP A 137 -5.05 -3.94 13.92
CA ASP A 137 -5.45 -2.60 14.35
C ASP A 137 -4.42 -1.56 13.89
N LEU A 138 -3.12 -1.85 14.05
CA LEU A 138 -2.04 -1.01 13.54
C LEU A 138 -2.14 -0.79 12.04
N LEU A 139 -2.44 -1.84 11.28
CA LEU A 139 -2.57 -1.81 9.83
C LEU A 139 -3.91 -1.23 9.33
N LYS A 140 -4.83 -0.86 10.23
CA LYS A 140 -6.02 -0.07 9.91
C LYS A 140 -5.82 1.42 10.20
N LEU A 141 -4.79 1.78 10.97
CA LEU A 141 -4.54 3.17 11.31
C LEU A 141 -4.21 3.98 10.06
N GLY A 142 -4.83 5.15 10.00
CA GLY A 142 -4.73 6.04 8.86
C GLY A 142 -5.56 5.64 7.67
N ASP A 143 -6.31 4.53 7.69
CA ASP A 143 -7.32 4.14 6.67
C ASP A 143 -6.92 4.55 5.23
N LEU A 144 -5.80 3.98 4.75
CA LEU A 144 -5.23 4.33 3.45
C LEU A 144 -6.00 3.73 2.27
N GLY A 145 -7.09 3.00 2.57
CA GLY A 145 -8.01 2.40 1.62
C GLY A 145 -7.43 1.25 0.81
N ILE A 146 -8.24 0.83 -0.17
CA ILE A 146 -7.90 -0.23 -1.13
C ILE A 146 -7.33 0.40 -2.40
N GLN A 147 -6.32 -0.27 -2.93
CA GLN A 147 -5.71 0.03 -4.21
C GLN A 147 -5.75 -1.18 -5.14
N TYR A 148 -5.66 -0.89 -6.43
CA TYR A 148 -5.57 -1.86 -7.52
C TYR A 148 -4.26 -1.61 -8.25
N CYS A 149 -3.41 -2.62 -8.36
CA CYS A 149 -2.15 -2.57 -9.07
C CYS A 149 -2.25 -3.44 -10.33
N LEU A 150 -2.18 -2.81 -11.51
CA LEU A 150 -2.20 -3.51 -12.80
C LEU A 150 -0.83 -4.15 -13.06
N LYS A 151 -0.82 -5.44 -13.41
CA LYS A 151 0.38 -6.28 -13.45
C LYS A 151 0.71 -6.86 -14.83
N THR A 152 -0.24 -6.91 -15.76
CA THR A 152 -0.07 -7.55 -17.09
C THR A 152 -0.46 -6.61 -18.21
N GLU A 153 0.09 -6.80 -19.42
CA GLU A 153 -0.33 -6.04 -20.61
C GLU A 153 -1.86 -6.09 -20.82
N ARG A 154 -2.47 -7.25 -20.57
CA ARG A 154 -3.91 -7.45 -20.63
C ARG A 154 -4.68 -6.48 -19.73
N ALA A 155 -4.26 -6.30 -18.48
CA ALA A 155 -4.89 -5.33 -17.58
C ALA A 155 -4.79 -3.89 -18.10
N PHE A 156 -3.65 -3.53 -18.71
CA PHE A 156 -3.47 -2.19 -19.29
C PHE A 156 -4.32 -1.99 -20.56
N GLN A 157 -4.54 -3.04 -21.36
CA GLN A 157 -5.43 -2.99 -22.52
C GLN A 157 -6.91 -2.82 -22.13
N CYS A 158 -7.30 -3.30 -20.95
CA CYS A 158 -8.64 -3.13 -20.39
C CYS A 158 -8.82 -1.80 -19.63
N LEU A 159 -7.82 -0.92 -19.64
CA LEU A 159 -7.83 0.35 -18.92
C LEU A 159 -8.06 1.52 -19.89
N GLU A 160 -9.12 2.29 -19.65
CA GLU A 160 -9.45 3.48 -20.43
C GLU A 160 -9.51 4.71 -19.53
N GLU A 161 -8.91 5.82 -19.97
CA GLU A 161 -8.98 7.09 -19.24
C GLU A 161 -10.23 7.87 -19.64
N ASP A 162 -10.97 8.35 -18.64
CA ASP A 162 -12.03 9.33 -18.81
C ASP A 162 -11.44 10.74 -18.70
N TYR A 163 -10.90 11.24 -19.83
CA TYR A 163 -10.27 12.56 -19.91
C TYR A 163 -11.20 13.72 -19.52
N SER A 164 -12.52 13.54 -19.65
CA SER A 164 -13.51 14.57 -19.27
C SER A 164 -13.59 14.77 -17.76
N ALA A 165 -13.14 13.78 -16.98
CA ALA A 165 -13.16 13.78 -15.53
C ALA A 165 -11.80 14.18 -14.90
N LEU A 166 -10.83 14.63 -15.72
CA LEU A 166 -9.55 15.14 -15.22
C LEU A 166 -9.78 16.35 -14.30
N ARG A 167 -9.26 16.28 -13.08
CA ARG A 167 -9.45 17.33 -12.07
C ARG A 167 -8.13 17.78 -11.47
N GLU A 168 -7.88 19.09 -11.49
CA GLU A 168 -6.79 19.69 -10.74
C GLU A 168 -7.12 19.76 -9.23
N ILE A 169 -6.14 19.46 -8.40
CA ILE A 169 -6.23 19.42 -6.94
C ILE A 169 -5.31 20.50 -6.36
N GLU A 170 -5.91 21.46 -5.68
CA GLU A 170 -5.18 22.52 -5.00
C GLU A 170 -4.38 21.97 -3.81
N TYR A 171 -3.05 22.11 -3.88
CA TYR A 171 -2.15 21.65 -2.84
C TYR A 171 -2.47 22.28 -1.49
N SER A 172 -2.64 23.60 -1.46
CA SER A 172 -2.91 24.41 -0.26
C SER A 172 -4.18 24.00 0.49
N ARG A 173 -5.13 23.35 -0.20
CA ARG A 173 -6.38 22.88 0.39
C ARG A 173 -6.29 21.44 0.89
N VAL A 174 -5.73 20.54 0.08
CA VAL A 174 -5.79 19.08 0.34
C VAL A 174 -4.57 18.59 1.13
N ASN A 175 -3.37 19.09 0.86
CA ASN A 175 -2.16 18.62 1.53
C ASN A 175 -2.18 18.85 3.07
N PRO A 176 -2.68 19.98 3.61
CA PRO A 176 -2.78 20.14 5.06
C PRO A 176 -3.68 19.10 5.73
N GLN A 177 -4.78 18.73 5.07
CA GLN A 177 -5.71 17.70 5.57
C GLN A 177 -5.06 16.32 5.57
N TYR A 178 -4.39 15.96 4.47
CA TYR A 178 -3.57 14.76 4.38
C TYR A 178 -2.51 14.71 5.49
N THR A 179 -1.77 15.80 5.68
CA THR A 179 -0.70 15.89 6.68
C THR A 179 -1.24 15.73 8.10
N GLN A 180 -2.37 16.37 8.42
CA GLN A 180 -3.00 16.22 9.72
C GLN A 180 -3.49 14.78 9.95
N ARG A 181 -4.11 14.16 8.94
CA ARG A 181 -4.56 12.76 9.03
C ARG A 181 -3.39 11.78 9.20
N ASP A 182 -2.32 11.94 8.43
CA ASP A 182 -1.10 11.12 8.55
C ASP A 182 -0.43 11.31 9.91
N LYS A 183 -0.38 12.55 10.43
CA LYS A 183 0.14 12.84 11.77
C LYS A 183 -0.69 12.13 12.85
N THR A 184 -2.01 12.29 12.84
CA THR A 184 -2.90 11.65 13.82
C THR A 184 -2.81 10.12 13.75
N ALA A 185 -2.73 9.54 12.55
CA ALA A 185 -2.56 8.10 12.38
C ALA A 185 -1.24 7.60 12.97
N ARG A 186 -0.14 8.35 12.79
CA ARG A 186 1.16 8.02 13.38
C ARG A 186 1.17 8.15 14.90
N GLU A 187 0.56 9.19 15.44
CA GLU A 187 0.40 9.34 16.90
C GLU A 187 -0.35 8.14 17.49
N ALA A 188 -1.51 7.79 16.92
CA ALA A 188 -2.27 6.61 17.34
C ALA A 188 -1.50 5.29 17.19
N MET A 189 -0.65 5.19 16.17
CA MET A 189 0.21 4.01 15.95
C MET A 189 1.24 3.89 17.07
N TYR A 190 1.92 4.98 17.42
CA TYR A 190 2.86 4.98 18.54
C TYR A 190 2.16 4.69 19.87
N ASP A 191 0.98 5.27 20.10
CA ASP A 191 0.22 5.02 21.32
C ASP A 191 -0.18 3.54 21.45
N LEU A 192 -0.63 2.92 20.34
CA LEU A 192 -1.01 1.51 20.34
C LEU A 192 0.18 0.58 20.58
N ILE A 193 1.32 0.83 19.92
CA ILE A 193 2.57 0.06 20.12
C ILE A 193 3.05 0.15 21.58
N ASN A 194 2.91 1.30 22.22
CA ASN A 194 3.36 1.51 23.61
C ASN A 194 2.27 1.22 24.66
N SER A 195 1.10 0.71 24.26
CA SER A 195 0.00 0.42 25.18
C SER A 195 0.09 -0.99 25.78
N GLU A 196 -0.61 -1.21 26.88
CA GLU A 196 -0.80 -2.53 27.51
C GLU A 196 -1.43 -3.59 26.57
N LYS A 197 -2.02 -3.18 25.44
CA LYS A 197 -2.52 -4.11 24.43
C LYS A 197 -1.39 -4.82 23.70
N ASN A 198 -0.20 -4.22 23.61
CA ASN A 198 0.95 -4.81 22.97
C ASN A 198 1.68 -5.76 23.93
N LYS A 199 1.16 -6.98 24.09
CA LYS A 199 1.64 -7.93 25.11
C LYS A 199 3.01 -8.55 24.81
N ILE A 200 3.45 -8.52 23.54
CA ILE A 200 4.70 -9.16 23.08
C ILE A 200 4.71 -10.68 23.38
N GLU A 201 3.55 -11.31 23.36
CA GLU A 201 3.36 -12.73 23.58
C GLU A 201 3.42 -13.51 22.27
N ASN A 202 2.73 -13.05 21.22
CA ASN A 202 2.65 -13.70 19.91
C ASN A 202 3.42 -12.89 18.87
N VAL A 203 4.75 -12.98 18.93
CA VAL A 203 5.67 -12.19 18.09
C VAL A 203 6.15 -12.94 16.86
N PHE A 204 6.71 -12.20 15.90
CA PHE A 204 7.16 -12.71 14.61
C PHE A 204 8.05 -13.96 14.69
N SER A 205 9.03 -14.01 15.60
CA SER A 205 9.90 -15.19 15.73
C SER A 205 9.20 -16.48 16.14
N LYS A 206 8.04 -16.39 16.80
CA LYS A 206 7.23 -17.56 17.17
C LYS A 206 6.38 -18.08 16.01
N LEU A 207 6.28 -17.32 14.91
CA LEU A 207 5.52 -17.68 13.72
C LEU A 207 6.33 -18.46 12.69
N LEU A 208 7.64 -18.63 12.90
CA LEU A 208 8.59 -19.22 11.95
C LEU A 208 9.09 -20.60 12.36
#